data_AF-A0A3D5BEB8-F1
#
_entry.id   AF-A0A3D5BEB8-F1
#
_cell.length_a   1.000
_cell.length_b   1.000
_cell.length_c   1.000
_cell.angle_alpha   90.00
_cell.angle_beta   90.00
_cell.angle_gamma   90.00
#
_symmetry.space_group_name_H-M   'P 1'
#
loop_
_entity.id
_entity.type
_entity.pdbx_description
1 polymer ?
#
loop_
_entity_poly.entity_id
_entity_poly.type
_entity_poly.pdbx_seq_one_letter_code
_entity_poly.pdbx_strand_id
1 'polypeptide(L)'
;MHPLIIIIAILAIALLIYISVLERPKALVGDPLFNKPLKENSDFSEPCYVYSDESESLEVKKNLAIIGYRISPTLVIHDISGKKSTDDFEKAVTFAKDHNGRFLTSSDVNTLKANYAKLNALRLKIGEPRVPQGYFWIDGKNRETIADFAQNDSYFQAFFNINNPCIILKR
;
A
#
# COMPACT_ATOMS: atom_id res chain seq x y z
N MET A 1 -44.07 -9.93 7.64
CA MET A 1 -42.94 -9.06 8.01
C MET A 1 -43.21 -7.68 7.41
N HIS A 2 -43.34 -6.62 8.22
CA HIS A 2 -43.70 -5.30 7.71
C HIS A 2 -42.54 -4.70 6.89
N PRO A 3 -42.80 -4.09 5.72
CA PRO A 3 -41.77 -3.43 4.91
C PRO A 3 -40.98 -2.35 5.68
N LEU A 4 -41.62 -1.72 6.67
CA LEU A 4 -40.98 -0.75 7.57
C LEU A 4 -39.84 -1.37 8.40
N ILE A 5 -40.00 -2.63 8.85
CA ILE A 5 -39.00 -3.34 9.67
C ILE A 5 -37.75 -3.65 8.82
N ILE A 6 -37.95 -4.00 7.55
CA ILE A 6 -36.86 -4.28 6.60
C ILE A 6 -36.04 -3.00 6.34
N ILE A 7 -36.71 -1.87 6.14
CA ILE A 7 -36.04 -0.58 5.91
C ILE A 7 -35.20 -0.17 7.13
N ILE A 8 -35.76 -0.30 8.34
CA ILE A 8 -35.03 0.01 9.58
C ILE A 8 -33.81 -0.90 9.74
N ALA A 9 -33.92 -2.19 9.45
CA ALA A 9 -32.81 -3.13 9.53
C ALA A 9 -31.68 -2.78 8.54
N ILE A 10 -32.02 -2.41 7.30
CA ILE A 10 -31.03 -1.97 6.29
C ILE A 10 -30.32 -0.70 6.74
N LEU A 11 -31.07 0.30 7.25
CA LEU A 11 -30.49 1.54 7.75
C LEU A 11 -29.57 1.31 8.96
N ALA A 12 -29.95 0.42 9.87
CA ALA A 12 -29.11 0.06 11.02
C ALA A 12 -27.81 -0.62 10.58
N ILE A 13 -27.86 -1.54 9.60
CA ILE A 13 -26.66 -2.17 9.04
C ILE A 13 -25.78 -1.14 8.35
N ALA A 14 -26.35 -0.25 7.53
CA ALA A 14 -25.60 0.82 6.86
C ALA A 14 -24.95 1.77 7.88
N LEU A 15 -25.64 2.10 8.97
CA LEU A 15 -25.10 2.94 10.04
C LEU A 15 -23.96 2.24 10.79
N LEU A 16 -24.07 0.94 11.10
CA LEU A 16 -22.99 0.16 11.72
C LEU A 16 -21.77 0.05 10.80
N ILE A 17 -21.98 -0.13 9.50
CA ILE A 17 -20.90 -0.09 8.50
C ILE A 17 -20.27 1.32 8.47
N TYR A 18 -21.07 2.38 8.52
CA TYR A 18 -20.57 3.75 8.52
C TYR A 18 -19.75 4.07 9.77
N ILE A 19 -20.22 3.69 10.97
CA ILE A 19 -19.50 3.86 12.23
C ILE A 19 -18.20 3.07 12.23
N SER A 20 -18.22 1.80 11.80
CA SER A 20 -17.00 0.98 11.72
C SER A 20 -15.97 1.50 10.70
N VAL A 21 -16.40 2.26 9.68
CA VAL A 21 -15.49 3.00 8.79
C VAL A 21 -14.93 4.25 9.47
N LEU A 22 -15.73 4.97 10.26
CA LEU A 22 -15.28 6.15 11.01
C LEU A 22 -14.31 5.81 12.14
N GLU A 23 -14.49 4.67 12.81
CA GLU A 23 -13.64 4.21 13.91
C GLU A 23 -12.31 3.61 13.46
N ARG A 24 -12.07 3.47 12.15
CA ARG A 24 -10.76 3.02 11.67
C ARG A 24 -9.70 4.00 12.18
N PRO A 25 -8.62 3.50 12.80
CA PRO A 25 -7.55 4.36 13.25
C PRO A 25 -6.97 5.09 12.03
N LYS A 26 -7.23 6.40 11.94
CA LYS A 26 -6.55 7.27 10.99
C LYS A 26 -5.10 7.37 11.44
N ALA A 27 -4.25 6.54 10.86
CA ALA A 27 -2.82 6.63 11.08
C ALA A 27 -2.29 7.88 10.36
N LEU A 28 -1.25 8.49 10.93
CA LEU A 28 -0.49 9.50 10.22
C LEU A 28 0.36 8.76 9.18
N VAL A 29 0.20 9.05 7.89
CA VAL A 29 1.08 8.51 6.84
C VAL A 29 2.04 9.64 6.47
N GLY A 30 3.33 9.40 6.66
CA GLY A 30 4.39 10.38 6.43
C GLY A 30 5.19 10.08 5.17
N ASP A 31 6.05 11.01 4.78
CA ASP A 31 7.03 10.75 3.73
C ASP A 31 8.08 9.72 4.22
N PRO A 32 8.68 8.93 3.31
CA PRO A 32 9.69 7.93 3.63
C PRO A 32 11.05 8.58 3.93
N LEU A 33 11.08 9.45 4.94
CA LEU A 33 12.28 10.12 5.44
C LEU A 33 12.99 9.19 6.41
N PHE A 34 13.81 8.30 5.85
CA PHE A 34 14.62 7.45 6.67
C PHE A 34 15.90 8.16 7.11
N ASN A 35 16.03 8.38 8.41
CA ASN A 35 17.20 9.06 8.97
C ASN A 35 18.49 8.22 8.83
N LYS A 36 18.38 6.90 8.72
CA LYS A 36 19.49 5.95 8.60
C LYS A 36 19.17 4.84 7.58
N PRO A 37 20.14 4.07 7.07
CA PRO A 37 19.87 2.84 6.31
C PRO A 37 18.96 1.90 7.09
N LEU A 38 17.98 1.29 6.42
CA LEU A 38 17.03 0.41 7.10
C LEU A 38 17.76 -0.89 7.37
N LYS A 39 17.70 -1.38 8.60
CA LYS A 39 18.29 -2.69 8.88
C LYS A 39 17.41 -3.78 8.28
N GLU A 40 18.06 -4.87 7.90
CA GLU A 40 17.37 -6.12 7.61
C GLU A 40 16.62 -6.56 8.87
N ASN A 41 15.40 -7.05 8.68
CA ASN A 41 14.62 -7.65 9.75
C ASN A 41 14.67 -9.18 9.63
N SER A 42 15.58 -9.82 10.37
CA SER A 42 15.72 -11.29 10.40
C SER A 42 14.51 -12.01 10.97
N ASP A 43 13.72 -11.31 11.79
CA ASP A 43 12.53 -11.86 12.45
C ASP A 43 11.25 -11.64 11.61
N PHE A 44 11.40 -11.21 10.36
CA PHE A 44 10.29 -11.00 9.45
C PHE A 44 9.51 -12.31 9.21
N SER A 45 8.24 -12.31 9.60
CA SER A 45 7.31 -13.42 9.38
C SER A 45 6.15 -13.06 8.45
N GLU A 46 5.74 -11.78 8.45
CA GLU A 46 4.69 -11.26 7.60
C GLU A 46 4.83 -9.74 7.42
N PRO A 47 4.13 -9.15 6.43
CA PRO A 47 4.15 -7.71 6.24
C PRO A 47 3.77 -6.94 7.50
N CYS A 48 4.40 -5.78 7.71
CA CYS A 48 4.11 -4.93 8.87
C CYS A 48 4.36 -3.44 8.56
N TYR A 49 3.87 -2.56 9.41
CA TYR A 49 4.11 -1.12 9.28
C TYR A 49 5.53 -0.78 9.69
N VAL A 50 6.15 0.14 8.96
CA VAL A 50 7.42 0.78 9.31
C VAL A 50 7.12 2.22 9.70
N TYR A 51 7.55 2.62 10.90
CA TYR A 51 7.25 3.93 11.46
C TYR A 51 8.42 4.92 11.33
N SER A 52 8.15 6.21 11.51
CA SER A 52 9.13 7.31 11.46
C SER A 52 10.27 7.20 12.48
N ASP A 53 10.05 6.47 13.57
CA ASP A 53 11.06 6.12 14.57
C ASP A 53 11.86 4.86 14.21
N GLU A 54 11.67 4.35 12.99
CA GLU A 54 12.27 3.11 12.44
C GLU A 54 11.78 1.82 13.12
N SER A 55 10.77 1.91 14.00
CA SER A 55 10.15 0.72 14.57
C SER A 55 9.23 0.02 13.56
N GLU A 56 9.09 -1.29 13.74
CA GLU A 56 8.21 -2.14 12.93
C GLU A 56 7.12 -2.75 13.82
N SER A 57 5.87 -2.81 13.34
CA SER A 57 4.77 -3.40 14.11
C SER A 57 3.58 -3.79 13.21
N LEU A 58 2.82 -4.80 13.63
CA LEU A 58 1.52 -5.14 13.05
C LEU A 58 0.38 -4.25 13.56
N GLU A 59 0.61 -3.60 14.70
CA GLU A 59 -0.36 -2.74 15.37
C GLU A 59 -0.17 -1.28 14.97
N VAL A 60 -1.29 -0.57 14.88
CA VAL A 60 -1.34 0.85 14.50
C VAL A 60 -0.95 1.73 15.68
N LYS A 61 0.14 2.49 15.54
CA LYS A 61 0.59 3.46 16.54
C LYS A 61 0.03 4.85 16.20
N LYS A 62 -0.83 5.40 17.07
CA LYS A 62 -1.54 6.67 16.81
C LYS A 62 -0.63 7.91 16.69
N ASN A 63 0.54 7.89 17.33
CA ASN A 63 1.43 9.05 17.44
C ASN A 63 2.69 8.96 16.57
N LEU A 64 2.78 7.97 15.69
CA LEU A 64 3.93 7.77 14.83
C LEU A 64 3.48 7.67 13.38
N ALA A 65 4.22 8.35 12.51
CA ALA A 65 3.94 8.32 11.09
C ALA A 65 4.34 6.95 10.52
N ILE A 66 3.45 6.31 9.78
CA ILE A 66 3.80 5.16 8.93
C ILE A 66 4.54 5.73 7.73
N ILE A 67 5.78 5.29 7.55
CA ILE A 67 6.67 5.73 6.46
C ILE A 67 6.88 4.63 5.41
N GLY A 68 6.31 3.45 5.62
CA GLY A 68 6.35 2.35 4.66
C GLY A 68 5.81 1.04 5.22
N TYR A 69 5.94 -0.02 4.42
CA TYR A 69 5.51 -1.37 4.72
C TYR A 69 6.64 -2.36 4.46
N ARG A 70 7.05 -3.10 5.48
CA ARG A 70 7.98 -4.22 5.33
C ARG A 70 7.25 -5.36 4.64
N ILE A 71 7.83 -5.95 3.60
CA ILE A 71 7.25 -7.10 2.87
C ILE A 71 8.22 -8.27 2.68
N SER A 72 9.49 -8.08 3.02
CA SER A 72 10.50 -9.14 3.20
C SER A 72 11.59 -8.63 4.15
N PRO A 73 12.52 -9.48 4.63
CA PRO A 73 13.61 -9.06 5.53
C PRO A 73 14.34 -7.79 5.06
N THR A 74 14.53 -7.65 3.76
CA THR A 74 15.29 -6.56 3.14
C THR A 74 14.41 -5.53 2.42
N LEU A 75 13.13 -5.83 2.19
CA LEU A 75 12.28 -5.01 1.33
C LEU A 75 11.22 -4.23 2.12
N VAL A 76 11.30 -2.90 2.03
CA VAL A 76 10.23 -1.99 2.42
C VAL A 76 9.70 -1.26 1.21
N ILE A 77 8.38 -1.23 1.10
CA ILE A 77 7.68 -0.48 0.08
C ILE A 77 7.05 0.78 0.68
N HIS A 78 7.10 1.87 -0.07
CA HIS A 78 6.30 3.05 0.19
C HIS A 78 5.43 3.30 -1.04
N ASP A 79 4.12 3.35 -0.82
CA ASP A 79 3.14 3.64 -1.86
C ASP A 79 2.93 5.16 -1.93
N ILE A 80 3.19 5.73 -3.10
CA ILE A 80 2.92 7.15 -3.37
C ILE A 80 1.70 7.35 -4.26
N SER A 81 0.96 6.29 -4.58
CA SER A 81 -0.25 6.37 -5.39
C SER A 81 -1.25 7.33 -4.76
N GLY A 82 -1.70 8.31 -5.55
CA GLY A 82 -2.56 9.39 -5.09
C GLY A 82 -1.86 10.71 -4.74
N LYS A 83 -0.52 10.76 -4.70
CA LYS A 83 0.21 12.04 -4.74
C LYS A 83 0.18 12.57 -6.17
N LYS A 84 -0.60 13.64 -6.43
CA LYS A 84 -0.67 14.35 -7.74
C LYS A 84 0.70 14.66 -8.37
N SER A 85 1.77 14.69 -7.57
CA SER A 85 3.13 14.92 -8.02
C SER A 85 3.81 13.71 -8.66
N THR A 86 3.17 12.53 -8.79
CA THR A 86 3.84 11.28 -9.20
C THR A 86 3.32 10.68 -10.49
N ASP A 87 2.34 11.32 -11.14
CA ASP A 87 1.83 10.94 -12.48
C ASP A 87 2.95 11.04 -13.55
N ASP A 88 4.06 11.71 -13.22
CA ASP A 88 5.25 11.90 -14.05
C ASP A 88 6.42 11.04 -13.55
N PHE A 89 7.01 10.25 -14.47
CA PHE A 89 8.16 9.40 -14.20
C PHE A 89 9.35 10.18 -13.62
N GLU A 90 9.62 11.40 -14.11
CA GLU A 90 10.76 12.19 -13.63
C GLU A 90 10.59 12.61 -12.17
N LYS A 91 9.34 12.89 -11.76
CA LYS A 91 9.02 13.22 -10.37
C LYS A 91 9.10 12.00 -9.47
N ALA A 92 8.72 10.82 -9.96
CA ALA A 92 8.93 9.56 -9.23
C ALA A 92 10.42 9.25 -9.05
N VAL A 93 11.25 9.47 -10.08
CA VAL A 93 12.72 9.34 -10.00
C VAL A 93 13.31 10.30 -8.98
N THR A 94 12.89 11.56 -9.03
CA THR A 94 13.35 12.61 -8.11
C THR A 94 12.95 12.26 -6.68
N PHE A 95 11.69 11.88 -6.46
CA PHE A 95 11.21 11.45 -5.15
C PHE A 95 12.02 10.27 -4.60
N ALA A 96 12.27 9.25 -5.43
CA ALA A 96 13.08 8.10 -5.04
C ALA A 96 14.50 8.54 -4.65
N LYS A 97 15.15 9.40 -5.42
CA LYS A 97 16.48 9.93 -5.09
C LYS A 97 16.49 10.72 -3.79
N ASP A 98 15.55 11.65 -3.62
CA ASP A 98 15.45 12.52 -2.43
C ASP A 98 15.22 11.72 -1.15
N HIS A 99 14.59 10.56 -1.26
CA HIS A 99 14.29 9.67 -0.12
C HIS A 99 15.22 8.45 -0.05
N ASN A 100 16.36 8.47 -0.75
CA ASN A 100 17.34 7.36 -0.80
C ASN A 100 16.74 6.00 -1.17
N GLY A 101 15.71 6.04 -2.01
CA GLY A 101 15.04 4.86 -2.51
C GLY A 101 15.42 4.50 -3.95
N ARG A 102 14.89 3.36 -4.40
CA ARG A 102 15.01 2.82 -5.76
C ARG A 102 13.65 2.32 -6.24
N PHE A 103 13.53 2.14 -7.55
CA PHE A 103 12.41 1.41 -8.14
C PHE A 103 12.54 -0.09 -7.85
N LEU A 104 11.41 -0.80 -7.95
CA LEU A 104 11.37 -2.27 -7.92
C LEU A 104 12.22 -2.87 -9.02
N THR A 105 12.86 -3.98 -8.69
CA THR A 105 13.37 -4.97 -9.65
C THR A 105 12.30 -6.03 -9.86
N SER A 106 12.42 -6.84 -10.91
CA SER A 106 11.55 -8.00 -11.13
C SER A 106 11.51 -8.97 -9.93
N SER A 107 12.62 -9.09 -9.19
CA SER A 107 12.66 -9.92 -7.97
C SER A 107 11.77 -9.35 -6.87
N ASP A 108 11.81 -8.04 -6.66
CA ASP A 108 11.00 -7.38 -5.64
C ASP A 108 9.50 -7.47 -5.98
N VAL A 109 9.16 -7.45 -7.27
CA VAL A 109 7.79 -7.63 -7.77
C VAL A 109 7.25 -9.00 -7.38
N ASN A 110 8.05 -10.05 -7.52
CA ASN A 110 7.67 -11.40 -7.09
C ASN A 110 7.43 -11.47 -5.58
N THR A 111 8.29 -10.83 -4.78
CA THR A 111 8.11 -10.71 -3.34
C THR A 111 6.82 -9.96 -2.98
N LEU A 112 6.52 -8.89 -3.70
CA LEU A 112 5.30 -8.11 -3.52
C LEU A 112 4.05 -8.90 -3.92
N LYS A 113 4.08 -9.64 -5.03
CA LYS A 113 3.02 -10.57 -5.44
C LYS A 113 2.73 -11.59 -4.34
N ALA A 114 3.75 -12.23 -3.79
CA ALA A 114 3.62 -13.22 -2.72
C ALA A 114 3.00 -12.65 -1.43
N ASN A 115 3.21 -11.36 -1.15
CA ASN A 115 2.73 -10.68 0.05
C ASN A 115 1.52 -9.76 -0.17
N TYR A 116 0.99 -9.70 -1.39
CA TYR A 116 0.04 -8.70 -1.83
C TYR A 116 -1.25 -8.67 -0.98
N ALA A 117 -1.78 -9.85 -0.67
CA ALA A 117 -3.00 -9.97 0.14
C ALA A 117 -2.78 -9.45 1.57
N LYS A 118 -1.67 -9.85 2.22
CA LYS A 118 -1.33 -9.45 3.60
C LYS A 118 -1.04 -7.95 3.69
N LEU A 119 -0.27 -7.42 2.74
CA LEU A 119 0.00 -5.98 2.62
C LEU A 119 -1.30 -5.16 2.51
N ASN A 120 -2.19 -5.56 1.60
CA ASN A 120 -3.45 -4.84 1.43
C ASN A 120 -4.36 -4.94 2.64
N ALA A 121 -4.31 -6.06 3.39
CA ALA A 121 -5.01 -6.17 4.65
C ALA A 121 -4.51 -5.13 5.68
N LEU A 122 -3.19 -4.88 5.75
CA LEU A 122 -2.63 -3.81 6.59
C LEU A 122 -3.10 -2.42 6.16
N ARG A 123 -2.97 -2.08 4.87
CA ARG A 123 -3.39 -0.77 4.34
C ARG A 123 -4.86 -0.49 4.69
N LEU A 124 -5.72 -1.49 4.52
CA LEU A 124 -7.14 -1.37 4.84
C LEU A 124 -7.44 -1.15 6.33
N LYS A 125 -6.62 -1.68 7.26
CA LYS A 125 -6.78 -1.47 8.71
C LYS A 125 -6.68 0.01 9.09
N ILE A 126 -5.84 0.79 8.39
CA ILE A 126 -5.66 2.23 8.62
C ILE A 126 -6.48 3.10 7.66
N GLY A 127 -7.32 2.48 6.81
CA GLY A 127 -8.14 3.19 5.84
C GLY A 127 -7.40 3.66 4.59
N GLU A 128 -6.16 3.21 4.36
CA GLU A 128 -5.47 3.43 3.08
C GLU A 128 -6.09 2.57 1.97
N PRO A 129 -6.10 3.07 0.72
CA PRO A 129 -6.53 2.27 -0.42
C PRO A 129 -5.60 1.07 -0.61
N ARG A 130 -6.11 0.04 -1.28
CA ARG A 130 -5.25 -1.06 -1.74
C ARG A 130 -4.18 -0.50 -2.67
N VAL A 131 -3.00 -1.14 -2.67
CA VAL A 131 -2.04 -0.96 -3.76
C VAL A 131 -2.80 -1.24 -5.07
N PRO A 132 -2.69 -0.38 -6.10
CA PRO A 132 -3.37 -0.61 -7.37
C PRO A 132 -2.88 -1.90 -8.04
N GLN A 133 -3.79 -2.69 -8.61
CA GLN A 133 -3.42 -3.74 -9.54
C GLN A 133 -3.10 -3.08 -10.89
N GLY A 134 -1.84 -3.08 -11.30
CA GLY A 134 -1.40 -2.36 -12.50
C GLY A 134 0.07 -2.58 -12.86
N TYR A 135 0.58 -1.68 -13.70
CA TYR A 135 1.98 -1.64 -14.11
C TYR A 135 2.81 -0.84 -13.11
N PHE A 136 3.92 -1.41 -12.67
CA PHE A 136 4.91 -0.79 -11.78
C PHE A 136 6.13 -0.40 -12.59
N TRP A 137 6.68 0.79 -12.36
CA TRP A 137 8.00 1.13 -12.90
C TRP A 137 9.05 0.25 -12.24
N ILE A 138 9.81 -0.43 -13.09
CA ILE A 138 10.88 -1.34 -12.71
C ILE A 138 12.15 -0.91 -13.39
N ASP A 139 13.24 -0.96 -12.63
CA ASP A 139 14.58 -0.56 -13.06
C ASP A 139 14.68 0.85 -13.67
N GLY A 140 13.70 1.73 -13.37
CA GLY A 140 13.63 3.09 -13.89
C GLY A 140 13.51 3.19 -15.42
N LYS A 141 13.16 2.11 -16.11
CA LYS A 141 13.02 2.10 -17.59
C LYS A 141 11.92 1.16 -18.08
N ASN A 142 11.63 0.09 -17.35
CA ASN A 142 10.67 -0.93 -17.72
C ASN A 142 9.39 -0.82 -16.90
N ARG A 143 8.32 -1.45 -17.38
CA ARG A 143 7.07 -1.62 -16.64
C ARG A 143 6.77 -3.10 -16.53
N GLU A 144 6.49 -3.61 -15.33
CA GLU A 144 5.94 -4.96 -15.16
C GLU A 144 4.63 -4.91 -14.37
N THR A 145 3.79 -5.89 -14.64
CA THR A 145 2.45 -5.98 -14.07
C THR A 145 2.47 -6.85 -12.83
N ILE A 146 1.83 -6.40 -11.75
CA ILE A 146 1.57 -7.24 -10.56
C ILE A 146 0.33 -8.13 -10.74
N ALA A 147 -0.37 -8.02 -11.86
CA ALA A 147 -1.42 -8.96 -12.21
C ALA A 147 -0.80 -10.33 -12.56
N ASP A 148 -0.98 -11.32 -11.68
CA ASP A 148 -1.23 -12.67 -12.16
C ASP A 148 -2.71 -12.71 -12.54
N PHE A 149 -3.02 -13.11 -13.78
CA PHE A 149 -4.38 -13.42 -14.16
C PHE A 149 -4.86 -14.57 -13.27
N ALA A 150 -5.58 -14.25 -12.20
CA ALA A 150 -6.62 -15.15 -11.74
C ALA A 150 -7.58 -15.29 -12.92
N GLN A 151 -7.47 -16.39 -13.66
CA GLN A 151 -8.47 -16.80 -14.62
C GLN A 151 -9.84 -16.71 -13.90
N ASN A 152 -10.75 -15.88 -14.43
CA ASN A 152 -12.22 -15.95 -14.27
C ASN A 152 -12.99 -14.68 -13.85
N ASP A 153 -12.42 -13.47 -13.84
CA ASP A 153 -13.27 -12.26 -13.72
C ASP A 153 -13.24 -11.39 -14.98
N SER A 154 -14.16 -11.72 -15.89
CA SER A 154 -14.41 -11.10 -17.21
C SER A 154 -14.85 -9.63 -17.19
N TYR A 155 -14.77 -8.94 -16.05
CA TYR A 155 -15.33 -7.59 -15.87
C TYR A 155 -14.28 -6.49 -15.65
N PHE A 156 -12.99 -6.81 -15.57
CA PHE A 156 -11.94 -5.84 -15.18
C PHE A 156 -10.97 -5.45 -16.31
N GLN A 157 -11.45 -5.36 -17.55
CA GLN A 157 -10.67 -4.78 -18.66
C GLN A 157 -10.77 -3.24 -18.79
N ALA A 158 -11.55 -2.56 -17.96
CA ALA A 158 -11.98 -1.18 -18.25
C ALA A 158 -11.22 -0.03 -17.56
N PHE A 159 -10.20 -0.27 -16.72
CA PHE A 159 -9.45 0.83 -16.10
C PHE A 159 -7.95 0.55 -16.06
N PHE A 160 -7.35 0.39 -17.24
CA PHE A 160 -5.90 0.61 -17.41
C PHE A 160 -5.60 2.11 -17.26
N ASN A 161 -5.68 2.63 -16.04
CA ASN A 161 -5.20 3.97 -15.77
C ASN A 161 -3.68 3.90 -15.63
N ILE A 162 -3.02 4.15 -16.75
CA ILE A 162 -1.57 4.20 -17.01
C ILE A 162 -0.84 5.26 -16.17
N ASN A 163 -1.55 5.92 -15.25
CA ASN A 163 -1.16 7.19 -14.64
C ASN A 163 -0.76 7.11 -13.16
N ASN A 164 -0.86 5.94 -12.50
CA ASN A 164 -0.46 5.82 -11.10
C ASN A 164 0.72 4.86 -10.94
N PRO A 165 1.94 5.29 -11.27
CA PRO A 165 3.07 4.59 -10.78
C PRO A 165 3.29 4.95 -9.31
N CYS A 166 3.78 3.98 -8.54
CA CYS A 166 5.14 4.04 -7.99
C CYS A 166 5.23 3.37 -6.63
N ILE A 167 6.25 2.52 -6.50
CA ILE A 167 6.69 1.93 -5.25
C ILE A 167 8.15 2.37 -5.09
N ILE A 168 8.40 3.16 -4.05
CA ILE A 168 9.76 3.52 -3.66
C ILE A 168 10.26 2.51 -2.65
N LEU A 169 11.46 2.01 -2.90
CA LEU A 169 12.08 0.97 -2.11
C LEU A 169 13.31 1.49 -1.43
N LYS A 170 13.49 1.13 -0.17
CA LYS A 170 14.78 1.30 0.47
C LYS A 170 15.62 0.03 0.34
N ARG A 171 16.92 0.31 0.21
CA ARG A 171 18.07 -0.54 -0.13
C ARG A 171 18.16 -1.85 0.64
#